data_AF-A0A8B3JMT3-F1
#
_entry.id   AF-A0A8B3JMT3-F1
#
_cell.length_a   1.000
_cell.length_b   1.000
_cell.length_c   1.000
_cell.angle_alpha   90.00
_cell.angle_beta   90.00
_cell.angle_gamma   90.00
#
_symmetry.space_group_name_H-M   'P 1'
#
loop_
_entity.id
_entity.type
_entity.pdbx_description
1 polymer ?
#
loop_
_entity_poly.entity_id
_entity_poly.type
_entity_poly.pdbx_seq_one_letter_code
_entity_poly.pdbx_strand_id
1 'polypeptide(L)'
;MVKIFSDGVYRTNDESEGCTVTRIRKGEYLLEGCQGLNSDAAWGGIDGGFDIPTDRNKQPLIWLDYEVNADGSVLVKTFHRTHPKAPEFARNELQGINDGDPVDIPRDQFVTVRVEMPADSLYNQRMRSAELAMTAGDSE
;
A
#
# COMPACT_ATOMS: atom_id res chain seq x y z
N MET A 1 1.01 7.54 3.41
CA MET A 1 0.13 6.52 2.81
C MET A 1 0.29 6.52 1.30
N VAL A 2 0.49 5.35 0.69
CA VAL A 2 0.65 5.20 -0.76
C VAL A 2 -0.49 4.38 -1.33
N LYS A 3 -1.13 4.85 -2.40
CA LYS A 3 -2.12 4.09 -3.17
C LYS A 3 -1.46 3.53 -4.43
N ILE A 4 -1.63 2.24 -4.69
CA ILE A 4 -1.07 1.52 -5.84
C ILE A 4 -2.19 1.07 -6.76
N PHE A 5 -2.08 1.38 -8.05
CA PHE A 5 -3.05 1.02 -9.08
C PHE A 5 -2.51 -0.08 -10.00
N SER A 6 -3.43 -0.69 -10.77
CA SER A 6 -3.19 -1.88 -11.61
C SER A 6 -1.94 -1.81 -12.50
N ASP A 7 -1.71 -0.66 -13.12
CA ASP A 7 -0.64 -0.39 -14.09
C ASP A 7 0.66 0.11 -13.44
N GLY A 8 0.71 0.23 -12.12
CA GLY A 8 1.82 0.80 -11.37
C GLY A 8 1.72 2.31 -11.16
N VAL A 9 0.68 2.99 -11.67
CA VAL A 9 0.38 4.35 -11.23
C VAL A 9 0.18 4.34 -9.72
N TYR A 10 0.59 5.41 -9.06
CA TYR A 10 0.47 5.55 -7.61
C TYR A 10 0.11 6.98 -7.21
N ARG A 11 -0.35 7.12 -5.96
CA ARG A 11 -0.57 8.42 -5.31
C ARG A 11 -0.04 8.39 -3.90
N THR A 12 0.66 9.44 -3.50
CA THR A 12 1.16 9.66 -2.14
C THR A 12 0.29 10.70 -1.43
N ASN A 13 0.28 10.67 -0.10
CA ASN A 13 -0.08 11.85 0.72
C ASN A 13 1.19 12.64 1.10
N ASP A 14 1.00 13.78 1.77
CA ASP A 14 2.08 14.68 2.22
C ASP A 14 3.18 13.95 3.00
N GLU A 15 2.81 13.05 3.92
CA GLU A 15 3.78 12.30 4.74
C GLU A 15 4.65 11.35 3.90
N SER A 16 4.04 10.69 2.92
CA SER A 16 4.74 9.76 2.02
C SER A 16 5.30 10.42 0.76
N GLU A 17 5.42 11.76 0.74
CA GLU A 17 6.12 12.45 -0.33
C GLU A 17 7.55 11.91 -0.45
N GLY A 18 7.95 11.55 -1.68
CA GLY A 18 9.23 10.89 -1.96
C GLY A 18 9.13 9.37 -2.12
N CYS A 19 8.00 8.75 -1.77
CA CYS A 19 7.75 7.35 -2.16
C CYS A 19 7.48 7.23 -3.66
N THR A 20 7.92 6.12 -4.25
CA THR A 20 7.63 5.77 -5.63
C THR A 20 7.16 4.33 -5.74
N VAL A 21 6.46 3.99 -6.82
CA VAL A 21 6.03 2.62 -7.10
C VAL A 21 6.37 2.23 -8.53
N THR A 22 6.95 1.05 -8.69
CA THR A 22 7.28 0.44 -9.98
C THR A 22 6.55 -0.90 -10.11
N ARG A 23 5.74 -1.08 -11.15
CA ARG A 23 5.17 -2.39 -11.49
C ARG A 23 6.22 -3.25 -12.16
N ILE A 24 6.69 -4.29 -11.46
CA ILE A 24 7.76 -5.18 -11.92
C ILE A 24 7.23 -6.19 -12.93
N ARG A 25 6.11 -6.83 -12.60
CA ARG A 25 5.38 -7.77 -13.46
C ARG A 25 3.93 -7.91 -13.00
N LYS A 26 3.17 -8.80 -13.64
CA LYS A 26 1.78 -9.05 -13.26
C LYS A 26 1.67 -9.37 -11.78
N GLY A 27 0.90 -8.57 -11.06
CA GLY A 27 0.64 -8.71 -9.64
C GLY A 27 1.83 -8.42 -8.74
N GLU A 28 2.88 -7.74 -9.21
CA GLU A 28 4.04 -7.36 -8.40
C GLU A 28 4.40 -5.88 -8.53
N TYR A 29 4.43 -5.18 -7.40
CA TYR A 29 4.65 -3.75 -7.31
C TYR A 29 5.72 -3.47 -6.25
N LEU A 30 6.82 -2.86 -6.66
CA LEU A 30 7.90 -2.44 -5.76
C LEU A 30 7.65 -1.00 -5.31
N LEU A 31 7.51 -0.80 -4.00
CA LEU A 31 7.38 0.50 -3.36
C LEU A 31 8.72 0.89 -2.73
N GLU A 32 9.24 2.05 -3.11
CA GLU A 32 10.55 2.56 -2.67
C GLU A 32 10.41 3.94 -2.02
N GLY A 33 11.43 4.36 -1.26
CA GLY A 33 11.44 5.66 -0.56
C GLY A 33 10.84 5.63 0.85
N CYS A 34 10.61 4.43 1.40
CA CYS A 34 10.16 4.19 2.77
C CYS A 34 11.15 3.31 3.56
N GLN A 35 10.88 3.10 4.85
CA GLN A 35 11.62 2.21 5.77
C GLN A 35 10.82 0.95 6.14
N GLY A 36 9.94 0.52 5.24
CA GLY A 36 9.04 -0.62 5.44
C GLY A 36 7.61 -0.19 5.75
N LEU A 37 6.86 -1.09 6.38
CA LEU A 37 5.48 -0.82 6.80
C LEU A 37 5.46 0.02 8.06
N ASN A 38 4.46 0.90 8.16
CA ASN A 38 4.25 1.66 9.38
C ASN A 38 3.88 0.71 10.53
N SER A 39 4.57 0.87 11.67
CA SER A 39 4.51 -0.06 12.81
C SER A 39 3.38 0.22 13.82
N ASP A 40 2.52 1.21 13.55
CA ASP A 40 1.40 1.53 14.42
C ASP A 40 0.35 0.39 14.42
N ALA A 41 0.28 -0.31 15.55
CA ALA A 41 -0.64 -1.43 15.76
C ALA A 41 -2.13 -1.04 15.65
N ALA A 42 -2.46 0.25 15.76
CA ALA A 42 -3.81 0.75 15.52
C ALA A 42 -4.28 0.56 14.06
N TRP A 43 -3.37 0.25 13.14
CA TRP A 43 -3.62 0.24 11.69
C TRP A 43 -3.15 -1.04 11.00
N GLY A 44 -3.72 -2.18 11.42
CA GLY A 44 -3.51 -3.49 10.78
C GLY A 44 -2.86 -4.55 11.66
N GLY A 45 -2.65 -4.27 12.95
CA GLY A 45 -2.01 -5.21 13.88
C GLY A 45 -0.56 -5.53 13.49
N ILE A 46 -0.05 -6.67 13.95
CA ILE A 46 1.36 -7.08 13.75
C ILE A 46 1.72 -7.34 12.28
N ASP A 47 0.72 -7.58 11.42
CA ASP A 47 0.90 -7.99 10.02
C ASP A 47 0.78 -6.82 9.03
N GLY A 48 0.41 -5.62 9.51
CA GLY A 48 0.67 -4.32 8.87
C GLY A 48 -0.41 -3.76 7.91
N GLY A 49 -0.69 -2.46 8.06
CA GLY A 49 -0.70 -1.38 7.06
C GLY A 49 -1.46 -1.43 5.72
N PHE A 50 -2.08 -2.54 5.33
CA PHE A 50 -2.72 -2.68 4.01
C PHE A 50 -4.24 -2.52 4.04
N ASP A 51 -4.78 -1.92 2.98
CA ASP A 51 -6.20 -2.02 2.63
C ASP A 51 -6.30 -2.53 1.19
N ILE A 52 -7.13 -3.56 0.98
CA ILE A 52 -7.24 -4.27 -0.30
C ILE A 52 -8.62 -4.07 -0.94
N PRO A 53 -8.69 -4.07 -2.29
CA PRO A 53 -9.93 -4.05 -3.07
C PRO A 53 -11.00 -5.02 -2.58
N THR A 54 -12.23 -4.53 -2.40
CA THR A 54 -13.41 -5.34 -2.07
C THR A 54 -14.54 -5.12 -3.07
N ASP A 55 -15.39 -6.14 -3.23
CA ASP A 55 -16.62 -6.02 -4.01
C ASP A 55 -17.74 -5.29 -3.24
N ARG A 56 -18.91 -5.15 -3.88
CA ARG A 56 -20.12 -4.55 -3.28
C ARG A 56 -20.61 -5.26 -2.02
N ASN A 57 -20.23 -6.52 -1.81
CA ASN A 57 -20.59 -7.36 -0.68
C ASN A 57 -19.47 -7.41 0.39
N LYS A 58 -18.44 -6.56 0.28
CA LYS A 58 -17.26 -6.54 1.16
C LYS A 58 -16.42 -7.81 1.10
N GLN A 59 -16.52 -8.57 0.00
CA GLN A 59 -15.64 -9.70 -0.26
C GLN A 59 -14.32 -9.20 -0.88
N PRO A 60 -13.15 -9.57 -0.36
CA PRO A 60 -11.88 -9.15 -0.95
C PRO A 60 -11.66 -9.76 -2.33
N LEU A 61 -11.20 -8.94 -3.28
CA LEU A 61 -11.05 -9.34 -4.68
C LEU A 61 -9.69 -10.00 -4.98
N ILE A 62 -8.72 -9.79 -4.09
CA ILE A 62 -7.36 -10.30 -4.21
C ILE A 62 -6.89 -10.88 -2.88
N TRP A 63 -5.92 -11.78 -2.94
CA TRP A 63 -4.98 -12.04 -1.86
C TRP A 63 -3.82 -11.06 -1.96
N LEU A 64 -3.25 -10.69 -0.83
CA LEU A 64 -2.07 -9.86 -0.75
C LEU A 64 -1.00 -10.61 0.06
N ASP A 65 0.21 -10.61 -0.49
CA ASP A 65 1.43 -11.02 0.17
C ASP A 65 2.47 -9.89 -0.01
N TYR A 66 3.51 -9.87 0.81
CA TYR A 66 4.54 -8.84 0.70
C TYR A 66 5.89 -9.28 1.25
N GLU A 67 6.94 -8.62 0.77
CA GLU A 67 8.30 -8.73 1.30
C GLU A 67 8.82 -7.33 1.60
N VAL A 68 9.49 -7.16 2.75
CA VAL A 68 10.23 -5.94 3.07
C VAL A 68 11.71 -6.22 2.83
N ASN A 69 12.30 -5.46 1.90
CA ASN A 69 13.71 -5.58 1.56
C ASN A 69 14.60 -4.92 2.63
N ALA A 70 15.88 -5.26 2.61
CA ALA A 70 16.85 -4.74 3.59
C ALA A 70 17.02 -3.22 3.55
N ASP A 71 16.71 -2.58 2.43
CA ASP A 71 16.72 -1.12 2.26
C ASP A 71 15.41 -0.44 2.68
N GLY A 72 14.42 -1.21 3.14
CA GLY A 72 13.10 -0.73 3.56
C GLY A 72 12.09 -0.63 2.42
N SER A 73 12.46 -0.93 1.17
CA SER A 73 11.48 -1.04 0.09
C SER A 73 10.52 -2.22 0.31
N VAL A 74 9.28 -2.10 -0.16
CA VAL A 74 8.23 -3.09 0.04
C VAL A 74 7.80 -3.65 -1.30
N LEU A 75 7.99 -4.95 -1.52
CA LEU A 75 7.46 -5.67 -2.68
C LEU A 75 6.06 -6.18 -2.35
N VAL A 76 5.04 -5.56 -2.94
CA VAL A 76 3.64 -5.97 -2.82
C VAL A 76 3.29 -6.97 -3.91
N LYS A 77 2.70 -8.11 -3.52
CA LYS A 77 2.29 -9.19 -4.41
C LYS A 77 0.79 -9.43 -4.31
N THR A 78 0.11 -9.54 -5.44
CA THR A 78 -1.35 -9.70 -5.51
C THR A 78 -1.75 -10.94 -6.30
N PHE A 79 -2.73 -11.68 -5.77
CA PHE A 79 -3.21 -12.92 -6.36
C PHE A 79 -4.73 -12.95 -6.43
N HIS A 80 -5.26 -13.72 -7.37
CA HIS A 80 -6.70 -13.82 -7.56
C HIS A 80 -7.36 -14.49 -6.36
N ARG A 81 -8.46 -13.92 -5.88
CA ARG A 81 -9.21 -14.48 -4.75
C ARG A 81 -10.64 -14.83 -5.15
N THR A 82 -10.96 -16.11 -5.11
CA THR A 82 -12.32 -16.61 -5.35
C THR A 82 -13.07 -16.83 -4.04
N HIS A 83 -14.41 -16.84 -4.11
CA HIS A 83 -15.31 -17.08 -2.99
C HIS A 83 -16.26 -18.25 -3.30
N PRO A 84 -15.81 -19.51 -3.25
CA PRO A 84 -16.60 -20.67 -3.71
C PRO A 84 -17.91 -20.88 -2.95
N LYS A 85 -18.00 -20.35 -1.72
CA LYS A 85 -19.21 -20.41 -0.88
C LYS A 85 -20.24 -19.31 -1.20
N ALA A 86 -19.87 -18.33 -2.02
CA ALA A 86 -20.78 -17.28 -2.47
C ALA A 86 -21.69 -17.79 -3.62
N PRO A 87 -22.85 -17.14 -3.86
CA PRO A 87 -23.61 -17.33 -5.09
C PRO A 87 -22.73 -17.08 -6.32
N GLU A 88 -23.00 -17.79 -7.43
CA GLU A 88 -22.17 -17.78 -8.66
C GLU A 88 -21.80 -16.35 -9.13
N PHE A 89 -22.76 -15.42 -9.12
CA PHE A 89 -22.53 -14.02 -9.52
C PHE A 89 -21.61 -13.21 -8.59
N ALA A 90 -21.26 -13.76 -7.41
CA ALA A 90 -20.49 -13.11 -6.36
C ALA A 90 -19.22 -13.89 -5.99
N ARG A 91 -18.85 -14.92 -6.75
CA ARG A 91 -17.67 -15.75 -6.47
C ARG A 91 -16.35 -15.11 -6.88
N ASN A 92 -16.40 -14.00 -7.63
CA ASN A 92 -15.23 -13.39 -8.24
C ASN A 92 -14.45 -14.39 -9.10
N GLU A 93 -15.13 -15.20 -9.93
CA GLU A 93 -14.47 -16.14 -10.84
C GLU A 93 -14.05 -15.40 -12.13
N LEU A 94 -12.79 -15.59 -12.55
CA LEU A 94 -12.26 -15.06 -13.80
C LEU A 94 -11.90 -16.20 -14.75
N GLN A 95 -12.24 -16.05 -16.04
CA GLN A 95 -11.98 -17.09 -17.03
C GLN A 95 -10.47 -17.35 -17.18
N GLY A 96 -10.06 -18.59 -16.93
CA GLY A 96 -8.66 -19.02 -17.09
C GLY A 96 -7.71 -18.55 -15.99
N ILE A 97 -8.24 -18.09 -14.84
CA ILE A 97 -7.46 -17.67 -13.68
C ILE A 97 -7.99 -18.41 -12.46
N ASN A 98 -7.11 -19.13 -11.77
CA ASN A 98 -7.46 -19.89 -10.57
C ASN A 98 -7.28 -19.02 -9.31
N ASP A 99 -7.90 -19.44 -8.21
CA ASP A 99 -7.59 -18.89 -6.89
C ASP A 99 -6.09 -19.03 -6.59
N GLY A 100 -5.46 -17.94 -6.16
CA GLY A 100 -4.03 -17.88 -5.89
C GLY A 100 -3.14 -17.62 -7.11
N ASP A 101 -3.67 -17.54 -8.34
CA ASP A 101 -2.86 -17.16 -9.50
C ASP A 101 -2.48 -15.66 -9.44
N PRO A 102 -1.26 -15.25 -9.86
CA PRO A 102 -0.86 -13.85 -9.88
C PRO A 102 -1.76 -13.01 -10.78
N VAL A 103 -2.30 -11.92 -10.24
CA VAL A 103 -3.13 -10.95 -10.97
C VAL A 103 -2.79 -9.55 -10.55
N ASP A 104 -2.94 -8.60 -11.47
CA ASP A 104 -2.85 -7.18 -11.13
C ASP A 104 -4.03 -6.74 -10.27
N ILE A 105 -3.84 -5.64 -9.56
CA ILE A 105 -4.91 -4.94 -8.83
C ILE A 105 -6.07 -4.65 -9.80
N PRO A 106 -7.36 -4.83 -9.40
CA PRO A 106 -8.50 -4.52 -10.25
C PRO A 106 -8.43 -3.08 -10.78
N ARG A 107 -8.70 -2.89 -12.09
CA ARG A 107 -8.42 -1.64 -12.84
C ARG A 107 -9.00 -0.36 -12.22
N ASP A 108 -10.17 -0.45 -11.60
CA ASP A 108 -10.87 0.70 -11.01
C ASP A 108 -10.69 0.81 -9.49
N GLN A 109 -9.77 0.04 -8.92
CA GLN A 109 -9.49 0.01 -7.49
C GLN A 109 -7.98 0.16 -7.23
N PHE A 110 -7.61 0.22 -5.96
CA PHE A 110 -6.22 0.38 -5.53
C PHE A 110 -5.96 -0.43 -4.27
N VAL A 111 -4.71 -0.80 -4.07
CA VAL A 111 -4.20 -1.22 -2.76
C VAL A 111 -3.67 0.00 -2.05
N THR A 112 -3.99 0.16 -0.77
CA THR A 112 -3.37 1.19 0.07
C THR A 112 -2.29 0.56 0.93
N VAL A 113 -1.12 1.19 0.98
CA VAL A 113 0.02 0.79 1.81
C VAL A 113 0.34 1.93 2.77
N ARG A 114 0.38 1.62 4.06
CA ARG A 114 0.91 2.51 5.10
C ARG A 114 2.38 2.19 5.30
N VAL A 115 3.20 3.20 5.10
CA VAL A 115 4.65 3.05 5.08
C VAL A 115 5.27 3.89 6.18
N GLU A 116 6.36 3.38 6.75
CA GLU A 116 7.21 4.14 7.65
C GLU A 116 8.13 5.03 6.82
N MET A 117 8.21 6.32 7.14
CA MET A 117 9.01 7.27 6.38
C MET A 117 10.32 7.56 7.09
N PRO A 118 11.44 7.71 6.34
CA PRO A 118 12.71 8.11 6.94
C PRO A 118 12.60 9.36 7.80
N ALA A 119 13.39 9.44 8.88
CA ALA A 119 13.41 10.60 9.78
C ALA A 119 13.84 11.92 9.10
N ASP A 120 14.50 11.81 7.95
CA ASP A 120 14.90 12.88 7.05
C ASP A 120 14.01 12.98 5.79
N SER A 121 12.83 12.37 5.80
CA SER A 121 11.84 12.58 4.72
C SER A 121 11.49 14.06 4.56
N LEU A 122 11.06 14.44 3.36
CA LEU A 122 10.70 15.83 3.05
C LEU A 122 9.65 16.39 4.03
N TYR A 123 8.67 15.57 4.39
CA TYR A 123 7.66 15.93 5.38
C TYR A 123 8.28 16.15 6.77
N ASN A 124 9.06 15.19 7.27
CA ASN A 124 9.67 15.27 8.61
C ASN A 124 10.63 16.46 8.73
N GLN A 125 11.36 16.79 7.66
CA GLN A 125 12.20 17.99 7.62
C GLN A 125 11.36 19.28 7.68
N ARG A 126 10.27 19.37 6.90
CA ARG A 126 9.37 20.53 6.93
C ARG A 126 8.77 20.73 8.32
N MET A 127 8.27 19.66 8.95
CA MET A 127 7.70 19.72 10.31
C MET A 127 8.73 20.18 11.34
N ARG A 128 9.95 19.63 11.32
CA ARG A 128 11.03 20.05 12.22
C ARG A 128 11.42 21.52 12.01
N SER A 129 11.49 21.97 10.76
CA SER A 129 11.80 23.37 10.45
C SER A 129 10.71 24.33 10.95
N ALA A 130 9.43 23.96 10.82
CA ALA A 130 8.31 24.74 11.32
C ALA A 130 8.30 24.80 12.85
N GLU A 131 8.55 23.69 13.53
CA GLU A 131 8.65 23.63 15.00
C GLU A 131 9.79 24.51 15.54
N LEU A 132 10.96 24.47 14.91
CA LEU A 132 12.09 25.34 15.27
C LEU A 132 11.76 26.82 15.06
N ALA A 133 11.05 27.19 14.00
CA ALA A 133 10.66 28.57 13.74
C ALA A 133 9.63 29.08 14.78
N MET A 134 8.69 28.24 15.21
CA MET A 134 7.71 28.60 16.25
C MET A 134 8.38 28.78 17.62
N THR A 135 9.26 27.85 18.01
CA THR A 135 9.96 27.94 19.30
C THR A 135 10.93 29.13 19.40
N ALA A 136 11.54 29.52 18.28
CA ALA A 136 12.38 30.73 18.22
C ALA A 136 11.56 32.03 18.29
N GLY A 137 10.33 32.05 17.75
CA GLY A 137 9.47 33.24 17.77
C GLY A 137 8.77 33.50 19.11
N ASP A 138 8.56 32.46 19.93
CA ASP A 138 7.99 32.59 21.29
C ASP A 138 9.03 33.02 22.34
N SER A 139 10.29 33.16 21.96
CA SER A 139 11.40 33.58 22.84
C SER A 139 11.87 35.03 22.62
N GLU A 140 11.12 35.83 21.85
CA GLU A 140 11.33 37.27 21.65
C GLU A 140 10.27 38.16 22.33
#